data_AF-A0A934V0Q0-F1
#
_entry.id   AF-A0A934V0Q0-F1
#
_cell.length_a   1.000
_cell.length_b   1.000
_cell.length_c   1.000
_cell.angle_alpha   90.00
_cell.angle_beta   90.00
_cell.angle_gamma   90.00
#
_symmetry.space_group_name_H-M   'P 1'
#
loop_
_entity.id
_entity.type
_entity.pdbx_description
1 polymer ?
#
loop_
_entity_poly.entity_id
_entity_poly.type
_entity_poly.pdbx_seq_one_letter_code
_entity_poly.pdbx_strand_id
1 'polypeptide(L)'
;MCLTSSQRGLPMYGNAAYAYQTQQVKGASKVKQVALLYDRILVSLREAIEAVEKGEIERRWRANKRAQDIIFALYGSLDEEQGGEITRNLSQLYMFCLRRLPQVDLKNDATPAKESLEILEPLAKSWRELAVREQHGPLVDGDHGSATGAQQQTEGAGTPAPEASSAQSTRDAVNLVG
;
A
#
# COMPACT_ATOMS: atom_id res chain seq x y z
N MET A 1 44.65 -36.56 -25.68
CA MET A 1 44.95 -35.88 -24.41
C MET A 1 43.94 -34.74 -24.24
N CYS A 2 42.96 -34.93 -23.36
CA CYS A 2 42.03 -33.87 -22.95
C CYS A 2 42.65 -33.11 -21.76
N LEU A 3 42.96 -31.82 -21.93
CA LEU A 3 43.19 -30.88 -20.83
C LEU A 3 42.64 -29.51 -21.29
N THR A 4 41.39 -29.20 -20.93
CA THR A 4 40.99 -28.34 -19.80
C THR A 4 41.42 -26.87 -19.95
N SER A 5 40.50 -26.02 -20.41
CA SER A 5 40.50 -24.61 -20.01
C SER A 5 39.08 -24.04 -20.03
N SER A 6 38.66 -23.66 -18.83
CA SER A 6 37.79 -22.52 -18.55
C SER A 6 36.38 -22.51 -19.16
N GLN A 7 35.41 -22.96 -18.35
CA GLN A 7 34.19 -22.17 -18.22
C GLN A 7 33.70 -22.17 -16.77
N ARG A 8 34.09 -21.10 -16.06
CA ARG A 8 33.40 -20.60 -14.87
C ARG A 8 32.00 -20.13 -15.29
N GLY A 9 31.00 -20.61 -14.59
CA GLY A 9 29.62 -20.12 -14.68
C GLY A 9 28.80 -20.72 -13.55
N LEU A 10 29.11 -20.33 -12.30
CA LEU A 10 28.22 -20.59 -11.16
C LEU A 10 26.88 -19.87 -11.42
N PRO A 11 25.73 -20.55 -11.41
CA PRO A 11 24.45 -19.87 -11.49
C PRO A 11 24.27 -19.00 -10.24
N MET A 12 24.19 -17.69 -10.47
CA MET A 12 23.82 -16.67 -9.49
C MET A 12 22.48 -17.05 -8.83
N TYR A 13 22.53 -17.60 -7.62
CA TYR A 13 21.39 -17.58 -6.69
C TYR A 13 21.28 -16.17 -6.11
N GLY A 14 20.88 -15.24 -6.98
CA GLY A 14 20.68 -13.85 -6.68
C GLY A 14 19.20 -13.52 -6.81
N ASN A 15 18.55 -13.48 -5.64
CA ASN A 15 17.66 -12.39 -5.29
C ASN A 15 16.16 -12.54 -5.57
N ALA A 16 15.57 -13.64 -5.07
CA ALA A 16 14.13 -13.64 -4.76
C ALA A 16 13.78 -12.44 -3.86
N ALA A 17 14.63 -12.11 -2.88
CA ALA A 17 14.47 -10.95 -1.99
C ALA A 17 14.39 -9.60 -2.75
N TYR A 18 15.14 -9.40 -3.83
CA TYR A 18 15.05 -8.18 -4.67
C TYR A 18 13.88 -8.20 -5.61
N ALA A 19 13.44 -9.36 -6.10
CA ALA A 19 12.15 -9.46 -6.80
C ALA A 19 11.00 -9.07 -5.86
N TYR A 20 11.01 -9.53 -4.60
CA TYR A 20 10.04 -9.13 -3.58
C TYR A 20 10.16 -7.64 -3.21
N GLN A 21 11.37 -7.13 -3.01
CA GLN A 21 11.61 -5.73 -2.67
C GLN A 21 11.20 -4.80 -3.83
N THR A 22 11.49 -5.15 -5.07
CA THR A 22 11.03 -4.38 -6.24
C THR A 22 9.52 -4.50 -6.45
N GLN A 23 8.88 -5.63 -6.13
CA GLN A 23 7.41 -5.74 -6.17
C GLN A 23 6.73 -4.87 -5.11
N GLN A 24 7.23 -4.86 -3.86
CA GLN A 24 6.69 -4.00 -2.80
C GLN A 24 6.88 -2.52 -3.13
N VAL A 25 8.08 -2.12 -3.59
CA VAL A 25 8.35 -0.73 -4.00
C VAL A 25 7.48 -0.31 -5.20
N LYS A 26 7.29 -1.20 -6.19
CA LYS A 26 6.39 -0.94 -7.33
C LYS A 26 4.92 -0.86 -6.91
N GLY A 27 4.47 -1.70 -5.96
CA GLY A 27 3.12 -1.66 -5.40
C GLY A 27 2.86 -0.37 -4.61
N ALA A 28 3.80 0.00 -3.72
CA ALA A 28 3.77 1.25 -2.97
C ALA A 28 3.72 2.48 -3.89
N SER A 29 4.44 2.45 -5.02
CA SER A 29 4.37 3.51 -6.03
C SER A 29 2.98 3.63 -6.68
N LYS A 30 2.27 2.52 -6.92
CA LYS A 30 0.96 2.53 -7.58
C LYS A 30 -0.14 3.08 -6.67
N VAL A 31 -0.21 2.66 -5.42
CA VAL A 31 -1.23 3.13 -4.46
C VAL A 31 -1.10 4.65 -4.25
N LYS A 32 0.14 5.14 -4.09
CA LYS A 32 0.41 6.57 -3.95
C LYS A 32 0.04 7.36 -5.22
N GLN A 33 0.30 6.82 -6.41
CA GLN A 33 -0.12 7.45 -7.66
C GLN A 33 -1.64 7.59 -7.74
N VAL A 34 -2.39 6.54 -7.39
CA VAL A 34 -3.86 6.58 -7.37
C VAL A 34 -4.35 7.64 -6.39
N ALA A 35 -3.82 7.69 -5.16
CA ALA A 35 -4.19 8.70 -4.17
C ALA A 35 -4.00 10.14 -4.68
N LEU A 36 -2.87 10.43 -5.35
CA LEU A 36 -2.60 11.74 -5.93
C LEU A 36 -3.58 12.10 -7.06
N LEU A 37 -4.00 11.13 -7.87
CA LEU A 37 -5.00 11.34 -8.92
C LEU A 37 -6.37 11.70 -8.32
N TYR A 38 -6.78 11.00 -7.26
CA TYR A 38 -8.00 11.34 -6.52
C TYR A 38 -7.96 12.75 -5.93
N ASP A 39 -6.85 13.14 -5.32
CA ASP A 39 -6.68 14.51 -4.81
C ASP A 39 -6.83 15.54 -5.94
N ARG A 40 -6.24 15.27 -7.11
CA ARG A 40 -6.36 16.16 -8.26
C ARG A 40 -7.79 16.21 -8.80
N ILE A 41 -8.54 15.11 -8.79
CA ILE A 41 -9.97 15.09 -9.14
C ILE A 41 -10.75 16.02 -8.20
N LEU A 42 -10.60 15.85 -6.88
CA LEU A 42 -11.33 16.66 -5.88
C LEU A 42 -11.05 18.15 -6.03
N VAL A 43 -9.77 18.53 -6.22
CA VAL A 43 -9.39 19.93 -6.46
C VAL A 43 -10.04 20.46 -7.73
N SER A 44 -10.05 19.67 -8.81
CA SER A 44 -10.62 20.09 -10.09
C SER A 44 -12.15 20.22 -10.04
N LEU A 45 -12.83 19.35 -9.29
CA LEU A 45 -14.28 19.47 -9.07
C LEU A 45 -14.64 20.71 -8.24
N ARG A 46 -13.88 21.01 -7.18
CA ARG A 46 -14.05 22.23 -6.38
C ARG A 46 -13.82 23.48 -7.23
N GLU A 47 -12.79 23.47 -8.07
CA GLU A 47 -12.52 24.56 -9.03
C GLU A 47 -13.69 24.73 -10.02
N ALA A 48 -14.27 23.64 -10.53
CA ALA A 48 -15.42 23.70 -11.42
C ALA A 48 -16.67 24.28 -10.72
N ILE A 49 -16.92 23.89 -9.46
CA ILE A 49 -18.03 24.41 -8.64
C ILE A 49 -17.86 25.92 -8.43
N GLU A 50 -16.68 26.36 -8.00
CA GLU A 50 -16.38 27.78 -7.79
C GLU A 50 -16.55 28.58 -9.09
N ALA A 51 -16.09 28.03 -10.22
CA ALA A 51 -16.21 28.68 -11.53
C ALA A 51 -17.68 28.81 -11.98
N VAL A 52 -18.55 27.84 -11.67
CA VAL A 52 -20.01 27.97 -11.90
C VAL A 52 -20.57 29.12 -11.08
N GLU A 53 -20.23 29.18 -9.78
CA GLU A 53 -20.74 30.20 -8.86
C GLU A 53 -20.29 31.62 -9.26
N LYS A 54 -19.10 31.74 -9.87
CA LYS A 54 -18.56 33.01 -10.42
C LYS A 54 -18.99 33.32 -11.85
N GLY A 55 -19.66 32.40 -12.54
CA GLY A 55 -20.01 32.55 -13.96
C GLY A 55 -18.82 32.44 -14.94
N GLU A 56 -17.70 31.85 -14.52
CA GLU A 56 -16.47 31.69 -15.31
C GLU A 56 -16.55 30.44 -16.22
N ILE A 57 -17.22 30.55 -17.36
CA ILE A 57 -17.54 29.41 -18.26
C ILE A 57 -16.29 28.64 -18.71
N GLU A 58 -15.24 29.33 -19.15
CA GLU A 58 -14.05 28.67 -19.68
C GLU A 58 -13.27 27.93 -18.59
N ARG A 59 -13.15 28.55 -17.40
CA ARG A 59 -12.50 27.94 -16.25
C ARG A 59 -13.27 26.71 -15.76
N ARG A 60 -14.60 26.81 -15.71
CA ARG A 60 -15.49 25.68 -15.40
C ARG A 60 -15.23 24.51 -16.35
N TRP A 61 -15.29 24.77 -17.67
CA TRP A 61 -15.09 23.73 -18.68
C TRP A 61 -13.71 23.07 -18.56
N ARG A 62 -12.63 23.86 -18.41
CA ARG A 62 -11.27 23.33 -18.25
C ARG A 62 -11.12 22.49 -16.98
N ALA A 63 -11.67 22.95 -15.86
CA ALA A 63 -11.60 22.24 -14.59
C ALA A 63 -12.41 20.93 -14.64
N ASN A 64 -13.64 20.99 -15.17
CA ASN A 64 -14.51 19.83 -15.31
C ASN A 64 -13.93 18.79 -16.28
N LYS A 65 -13.39 19.23 -17.42
CA LYS A 65 -12.73 18.36 -18.39
C LYS A 65 -11.52 17.65 -17.78
N ARG A 66 -10.70 18.37 -17.01
CA ARG A 66 -9.56 17.77 -16.30
C ARG A 66 -10.00 16.67 -15.32
N ALA A 67 -11.08 16.88 -14.57
CA ALA A 67 -11.63 15.85 -13.68
C ALA A 67 -12.08 14.62 -14.47
N GLN A 68 -12.82 14.81 -15.57
CA GLN A 68 -13.27 13.72 -16.44
C GLN A 68 -12.10 12.92 -17.04
N ASP A 69 -11.05 13.59 -17.51
CA ASP A 69 -9.89 12.93 -18.11
C ASP A 69 -9.16 12.02 -17.11
N ILE A 70 -9.01 12.48 -15.85
CA ILE A 70 -8.39 11.66 -14.80
C ILE A 70 -9.28 10.47 -14.44
N ILE A 71 -10.59 10.67 -14.31
CA ILE A 71 -11.52 9.56 -14.05
C ILE A 71 -11.51 8.55 -15.19
N PHE A 72 -11.43 9.00 -16.44
CA PHE A 72 -11.33 8.12 -17.60
C PHE A 72 -10.03 7.32 -17.61
N ALA A 73 -8.91 7.95 -17.25
CA ALA A 73 -7.63 7.26 -17.09
C ALA A 73 -7.67 6.21 -15.96
N LEU A 74 -8.29 6.53 -14.83
CA LEU A 74 -8.50 5.58 -13.73
C LEU A 74 -9.39 4.40 -14.16
N TYR A 75 -10.47 4.68 -14.87
CA TYR A 75 -11.35 3.66 -15.44
C TYR A 75 -10.59 2.72 -16.37
N GLY A 76 -9.80 3.26 -17.30
CA GLY A 76 -8.98 2.45 -18.21
C GLY A 76 -7.81 1.71 -17.56
N SER A 77 -7.49 2.02 -16.31
CA SER A 77 -6.44 1.33 -15.53
C SER A 77 -6.97 0.13 -14.73
N LEU A 78 -8.30 -0.06 -14.69
CA LEU A 78 -8.91 -1.18 -13.99
C LEU A 78 -8.65 -2.49 -14.72
N ASP A 79 -8.12 -3.48 -13.99
CA ASP A 79 -7.98 -4.85 -14.47
C ASP A 79 -9.26 -5.63 -14.11
N GLU A 80 -10.10 -5.90 -15.11
CA GLU A 80 -11.36 -6.63 -14.96
C GLU A 80 -11.14 -8.16 -14.78
N GLU A 81 -10.00 -8.69 -15.23
CA GLU A 81 -9.70 -10.13 -15.13
C GLU A 81 -9.28 -10.52 -13.71
N GLN A 82 -8.48 -9.68 -13.05
CA GLN A 82 -7.98 -9.94 -11.68
C GLN A 82 -8.80 -9.28 -10.58
N GLY A 83 -9.63 -8.30 -10.92
CA GLY A 83 -10.25 -7.39 -9.95
C GLY A 83 -11.58 -7.83 -9.34
N GLY A 84 -12.21 -8.88 -9.89
CA GLY A 84 -13.45 -9.45 -9.38
C GLY A 84 -14.55 -8.40 -9.11
N GLU A 85 -15.24 -8.55 -7.98
CA GLU A 85 -16.36 -7.67 -7.59
C GLU A 85 -15.92 -6.22 -7.30
N ILE A 86 -14.69 -6.02 -6.78
CA ILE A 86 -14.18 -4.70 -6.41
C ILE A 86 -14.01 -3.81 -7.65
N THR A 87 -13.36 -4.33 -8.69
CA THR A 87 -13.21 -3.62 -9.96
C THR A 87 -14.56 -3.29 -10.58
N ARG A 88 -15.53 -4.22 -10.51
CA ARG A 88 -16.88 -3.99 -11.02
C ARG A 88 -17.60 -2.85 -10.29
N ASN A 89 -17.44 -2.74 -8.97
CA ASN A 89 -18.02 -1.67 -8.18
C ASN A 89 -17.36 -0.31 -8.48
N LEU A 90 -16.04 -0.27 -8.62
CA LEU A 90 -15.30 0.93 -9.03
C LEU A 90 -15.64 1.38 -10.46
N SER A 91 -15.74 0.43 -11.39
CA SER A 91 -16.15 0.68 -12.77
C SER A 91 -17.52 1.37 -12.84
N GLN A 92 -18.51 0.87 -12.08
CA GLN A 92 -19.84 1.48 -11.99
C GLN A 92 -19.79 2.90 -11.41
N LEU A 93 -18.96 3.11 -10.38
CA LEU A 93 -18.79 4.41 -9.73
C LEU A 93 -18.20 5.45 -10.70
N TYR A 94 -17.13 5.08 -11.40
CA TYR A 94 -16.50 5.95 -12.39
C TYR A 94 -17.43 6.23 -13.57
N MET A 95 -18.17 5.23 -14.05
CA MET A 95 -19.18 5.40 -15.10
C MET A 95 -20.34 6.28 -14.66
N PHE A 96 -20.73 6.26 -13.39
CA PHE A 96 -21.69 7.20 -12.84
C PHE A 96 -21.14 8.64 -12.93
N CYS A 97 -19.93 8.88 -12.44
CA CYS A 97 -19.30 10.21 -12.47
C CYS A 97 -19.14 10.72 -13.91
N LEU A 98 -18.63 9.88 -14.83
CA LEU A 98 -18.43 10.24 -16.24
C LEU A 98 -19.74 10.56 -16.98
N ARG A 99 -20.89 10.03 -16.55
CA ARG A 99 -22.20 10.39 -17.10
C ARG A 99 -22.80 11.65 -16.46
N ARG A 100 -22.43 11.97 -15.22
CA ARG A 100 -22.95 13.15 -14.49
C ARG A 100 -22.16 14.41 -14.81
N LEU A 101 -20.84 14.37 -14.85
CA LEU A 101 -19.97 15.54 -15.02
C LEU A 101 -20.22 16.34 -16.31
N PRO A 102 -20.54 15.74 -17.47
CA PRO A 102 -20.90 16.53 -18.66
C PRO A 102 -22.13 17.42 -18.47
N GLN A 103 -23.03 17.08 -17.54
CA GLN A 103 -24.20 17.91 -17.23
C GLN A 103 -23.83 19.24 -16.57
N VAL A 104 -22.66 19.34 -15.92
CA VAL A 104 -22.15 20.58 -15.34
C VAL A 104 -21.96 21.64 -16.43
N ASP A 105 -21.35 21.23 -17.55
CA ASP A 105 -21.09 22.14 -18.66
C ASP A 105 -22.34 22.45 -19.47
N LEU A 106 -23.20 21.44 -19.68
CA LEU A 106 -24.41 21.57 -20.47
C LEU A 106 -25.47 22.45 -19.78
N LYS A 107 -25.64 22.30 -18.46
CA LYS A 107 -26.66 23.02 -17.69
C LYS A 107 -26.12 24.24 -16.95
N ASN A 108 -24.80 24.45 -16.97
CA ASN A 108 -24.12 25.44 -16.13
C ASN A 108 -24.51 25.32 -14.65
N ASP A 109 -24.60 24.08 -14.16
CA ASP A 109 -25.05 23.75 -12.81
C ASP A 109 -23.96 22.99 -12.06
N ALA A 110 -23.65 23.44 -10.85
CA ALA A 110 -22.64 22.83 -9.98
C ALA A 110 -23.14 21.54 -9.32
N THR A 111 -24.45 21.28 -9.30
CA THR A 111 -25.07 20.14 -8.60
C THR A 111 -24.43 18.79 -8.98
N PRO A 112 -24.23 18.44 -10.27
CA PRO A 112 -23.62 17.16 -10.63
C PRO A 112 -22.15 17.04 -10.18
N ALA A 113 -21.42 18.16 -10.11
CA ALA A 113 -20.05 18.18 -9.57
C ALA A 113 -20.05 18.00 -8.04
N LYS A 114 -21.01 18.61 -7.32
CA LYS A 114 -21.17 18.46 -5.86
C LYS A 114 -21.47 17.01 -5.48
N GLU A 115 -22.44 16.37 -6.15
CA GLU A 115 -22.74 14.95 -5.93
C GLU A 115 -21.54 14.05 -6.22
N SER A 116 -20.82 14.29 -7.33
CA SER A 116 -19.63 13.50 -7.68
C SER A 116 -18.52 13.67 -6.63
N LEU A 117 -18.40 14.87 -6.05
CA LEU A 117 -17.45 15.16 -4.99
C LEU A 117 -17.80 14.39 -3.70
N GLU A 118 -19.06 14.39 -3.28
CA GLU A 118 -19.54 13.65 -2.10
C GLU A 118 -19.26 12.15 -2.19
N ILE A 119 -19.36 11.59 -3.41
CA ILE A 119 -19.09 10.17 -3.67
C ILE A 119 -17.59 9.86 -3.67
N LEU A 120 -16.77 10.73 -4.26
CA LEU A 120 -15.34 10.49 -4.45
C LEU A 120 -14.48 10.83 -3.23
N GLU A 121 -14.93 11.76 -2.38
CA GLU A 121 -14.21 12.21 -1.19
C GLU A 121 -13.93 11.11 -0.16
N PRO A 122 -14.89 10.25 0.24
CA PRO A 122 -14.61 9.14 1.15
C PRO A 122 -13.63 8.13 0.53
N LEU A 123 -13.73 7.87 -0.79
CA LEU A 123 -12.78 6.99 -1.48
C LEU A 123 -11.38 7.57 -1.48
N ALA A 124 -11.22 8.86 -1.79
CA ALA A 124 -9.93 9.54 -1.76
C ALA A 124 -9.29 9.47 -0.37
N LYS A 125 -10.09 9.59 0.69
CA LYS A 125 -9.62 9.42 2.07
C LYS A 125 -9.09 8.00 2.29
N SER A 126 -9.85 6.96 1.91
CA SER A 126 -9.39 5.56 2.03
C SER A 126 -8.10 5.31 1.26
N TRP A 127 -7.96 5.84 0.05
CA TRP A 127 -6.72 5.73 -0.74
C TRP A 127 -5.52 6.43 -0.09
N ARG A 128 -5.73 7.60 0.52
CA ARG A 128 -4.70 8.28 1.31
C ARG A 128 -4.26 7.47 2.52
N GLU A 129 -5.21 6.90 3.26
CA GLU A 129 -4.92 6.07 4.44
C GLU A 129 -4.08 4.84 4.05
N LEU A 130 -4.45 4.15 2.96
CA LEU A 130 -3.66 3.05 2.41
C LEU A 130 -2.26 3.52 1.99
N ALA A 131 -2.15 4.66 1.29
CA ALA A 131 -0.86 5.19 0.86
C ALA A 131 0.08 5.56 2.03
N VAL A 132 -0.47 5.93 3.20
CA VAL A 132 0.31 6.20 4.42
C VAL A 132 0.71 4.92 5.13
N ARG A 133 -0.19 3.93 5.21
CA ARG A 133 0.07 2.63 5.82
C ARG A 133 1.18 1.87 5.09
N GLU A 134 1.22 1.94 3.77
CA GLU A 134 2.26 1.31 2.95
C GLU A 134 3.63 1.99 3.08
N GLN A 135 3.69 3.27 3.49
CA GLN A 135 4.96 3.99 3.73
C GLN A 135 5.60 3.63 5.07
N HIS A 136 4.77 3.25 6.06
CA HIS A 136 5.23 2.72 7.34
C HIS A 136 5.18 1.20 7.29
N GLY A 137 6.17 0.59 6.64
CA GLY A 137 6.45 -0.85 6.82
C GLY A 137 6.59 -1.17 8.32
N PRO A 138 6.34 -2.42 8.74
CA PRO A 138 6.35 -2.78 10.17
C PRO A 138 7.66 -2.30 10.79
N LEU A 139 7.53 -1.56 11.89
CA LEU A 139 8.66 -1.11 12.69
C LEU A 139 9.50 -2.35 13.01
N VAL A 140 10.61 -2.51 12.29
CA VAL A 140 11.72 -3.32 12.76
C VAL A 140 12.28 -2.47 13.90
N ASP A 141 11.79 -2.74 15.11
CA ASP A 141 12.47 -2.33 16.32
C ASP A 141 13.87 -2.95 16.25
N GLY A 142 14.78 -2.17 15.69
CA GLY A 142 16.19 -2.45 15.68
C GLY A 142 16.65 -2.38 17.12
N ASP A 143 16.65 -3.53 17.79
CA ASP A 143 17.48 -3.81 18.95
C ASP A 143 18.95 -3.67 18.53
N HIS A 144 19.40 -2.42 18.41
CA HIS A 144 20.80 -2.05 18.48
C HIS A 144 21.03 -1.50 19.88
N GLY A 145 20.92 -2.39 20.86
CA GLY A 145 21.39 -2.17 22.21
C GLY A 145 22.86 -1.77 22.20
N SER A 146 23.10 -0.47 22.32
CA SER A 146 24.40 0.11 22.67
C SER A 146 24.21 1.02 23.86
N ALA A 147 24.39 0.45 25.05
CA ALA A 147 24.86 1.12 26.26
C ALA A 147 25.41 0.02 27.18
N THR A 148 26.72 -0.22 27.18
CA THR A 148 27.71 0.47 28.04
C THR A 148 27.62 0.06 29.51
N GLY A 149 28.55 -0.82 29.91
CA GLY A 149 29.36 -0.71 31.13
C GLY A 149 28.76 -1.12 32.49
N ALA A 150 29.25 -2.24 33.04
CA ALA A 150 29.91 -2.29 34.35
C ALA A 150 30.41 -3.72 34.67
N GLN A 151 31.69 -3.81 35.01
CA GLN A 151 32.40 -5.00 35.48
C GLN A 151 32.08 -5.27 36.96
N GLN A 152 32.05 -6.55 37.39
CA GLN A 152 32.91 -7.05 38.48
C GLN A 152 32.75 -8.56 38.75
N GLN A 153 33.91 -9.25 38.68
CA GLN A 153 34.42 -10.33 39.56
C GLN A 153 33.61 -11.64 39.67
N THR A 154 34.16 -12.86 39.73
CA THR A 154 35.52 -13.44 39.82
C THR A 154 35.35 -14.96 39.68
N GLU A 155 36.36 -15.65 39.11
CA GLU A 155 36.91 -16.98 39.49
C GLU A 155 35.94 -18.19 39.72
N GLY A 156 36.15 -19.40 39.20
CA GLY A 156 37.28 -20.01 38.51
C GLY A 156 36.98 -21.48 38.17
N ALA A 157 37.90 -22.05 37.37
CA ALA A 157 38.28 -23.47 37.23
C ALA A 157 37.22 -24.56 36.89
N GLY A 158 37.47 -25.27 35.78
CA GLY A 158 37.04 -26.68 35.60
C GLY A 158 36.65 -27.08 34.18
N THR A 159 37.59 -27.53 33.37
CA THR A 159 37.37 -28.44 32.22
C THR A 159 37.38 -29.90 32.75
N PRO A 160 36.80 -30.96 32.12
CA PRO A 160 36.07 -31.11 30.84
C PRO A 160 34.68 -31.82 30.97
N ALA A 161 34.00 -31.99 29.84
CA ALA A 161 32.90 -32.94 29.59
C ALA A 161 33.31 -34.42 29.77
N PRO A 162 32.52 -35.45 29.39
CA PRO A 162 31.06 -35.69 29.37
C PRO A 162 30.68 -36.96 30.18
N GLU A 163 29.42 -37.21 30.56
CA GLU A 163 28.87 -38.59 30.66
C GLU A 163 27.38 -38.64 31.01
N ALA A 164 26.75 -39.73 30.56
CA ALA A 164 25.34 -40.05 30.62
C ALA A 164 24.88 -40.49 32.03
N SER A 165 23.56 -40.42 32.31
CA SER A 165 22.76 -41.54 32.83
C SER A 165 21.48 -41.07 33.54
N SER A 166 20.38 -41.67 33.09
CA SER A 166 19.02 -41.83 33.61
C SER A 166 18.79 -41.76 35.13
N ALA A 167 17.72 -41.06 35.53
CA ALA A 167 16.82 -41.37 36.67
C ALA A 167 15.53 -40.51 36.50
N GLN A 168 14.38 -41.06 36.10
CA GLN A 168 13.32 -41.70 36.90
C GLN A 168 12.70 -40.85 38.03
N SER A 169 11.35 -40.89 38.07
CA SER A 169 10.46 -40.55 39.20
C SER A 169 10.32 -39.06 39.53
N THR A 170 9.15 -38.46 39.74
CA THR A 170 7.74 -38.87 39.90
C THR A 170 6.94 -37.59 39.65
N ARG A 171 5.90 -37.60 38.79
CA ARG A 171 5.03 -36.44 38.65
C ARG A 171 3.69 -36.75 39.33
N ASP A 172 3.47 -36.00 40.40
CA ASP A 172 2.26 -35.91 41.18
C ASP A 172 1.02 -35.63 40.31
N ALA A 173 -0.06 -36.35 40.61
CA ALA A 173 -1.40 -35.82 40.46
C ALA A 173 -2.19 -36.21 41.71
N VAL A 174 -2.21 -35.25 42.64
CA VAL A 174 -2.98 -35.25 43.88
C VAL A 174 -4.46 -35.37 43.57
N ASN A 175 -5.09 -36.20 44.40
CA ASN A 175 -6.50 -36.55 44.47
C ASN A 175 -7.38 -35.37 44.89
N LEU A 176 -8.65 -35.50 44.51
CA LEU A 176 -9.86 -34.77 44.90
C LEU A 176 -9.86 -34.12 46.30
N VAL A 177 -10.60 -33.01 46.42
CA VAL A 177 -11.81 -32.86 47.25
C VAL A 177 -12.34 -31.43 47.13
N GLY A 178 -13.65 -31.28 46.87
CA GLY A 178 -14.38 -30.01 46.96
C GLY A 178 -15.41 -29.83 45.87
#